data_AF-A0A9J7MYE4-F1
#
_entry.id   AF-A0A9J7MYE4-F1
#
_cell.length_a   1.000
_cell.length_b   1.000
_cell.length_c   1.000
_cell.angle_alpha   90.00
_cell.angle_beta   90.00
_cell.angle_gamma   90.00
#
_symmetry.space_group_name_H-M   'P 1'
#
loop_
_entity.id
_entity.type
_entity.pdbx_description
1 polymer ?
#
loop_
_entity_poly.entity_id
_entity_poly.type
_entity_poly.pdbx_seq_one_letter_code
_entity_poly.pdbx_strand_id
1 'polypeptide(L)'
;MKKSIAFLKVHKAGSETTACILKRFGYEHGLNFVLPKKCGNSKLGFPGDITDAKLMKQNVDEYNILVHHTVYDRVKLHKLMAPDTQFIAILREPLSHFKSLFFYIDMDKKIGLEDEENPLGRFLDNPWRYERSMRENMRSGSLTKNLQSFVLGWKDNDNKGSGELRKYISQLDSDFPLILILEYFDASLVLLRRLMCWSFYNILYDRQPKHKQVYLKPVSVYTEQQLQNHRNMSWVDYQLYDHFNRSLWSKIQAAGPDFQDELEAFQQLNHNVNSYCAGKNTEKKTFPGSKWNGPVDIEPQFCQDLKRTRVKWDLEICNRARGNGKSEMRKKKQTI
;
A
#
# COMPACT_ATOMS: atom_id res chain seq x y z
N MET A 1 -3.79 -4.46 21.71
CA MET A 1 -3.61 -4.61 20.25
C MET A 1 -4.50 -3.61 19.53
N LYS A 2 -3.96 -2.76 18.66
CA LYS A 2 -4.74 -1.81 17.86
C LYS A 2 -5.41 -2.53 16.68
N LYS A 3 -6.58 -2.05 16.25
CA LYS A 3 -7.40 -2.71 15.20
C LYS A 3 -7.66 -1.82 13.98
N SER A 4 -7.77 -0.52 14.17
CA SER A 4 -8.14 0.42 13.11
C SER A 4 -6.93 0.94 12.34
N ILE A 5 -6.93 0.78 11.01
CA ILE A 5 -5.86 1.20 10.11
C ILE A 5 -6.41 1.78 8.80
N ALA A 6 -5.87 2.93 8.39
CA ALA A 6 -6.11 3.51 7.08
C ALA A 6 -4.83 3.45 6.27
N PHE A 7 -4.80 2.62 5.22
CA PHE A 7 -3.64 2.42 4.37
C PHE A 7 -3.79 3.11 3.02
N LEU A 8 -2.98 4.14 2.81
CA LEU A 8 -2.91 4.89 1.56
C LEU A 8 -2.04 4.11 0.56
N LYS A 9 -2.75 3.38 -0.30
CA LYS A 9 -2.18 2.44 -1.25
C LYS A 9 -1.62 3.13 -2.49
N VAL A 10 -0.30 3.35 -2.52
CA VAL A 10 0.42 3.85 -3.71
C VAL A 10 0.54 2.76 -4.77
N HIS A 11 0.17 3.05 -6.01
CA HIS A 11 0.30 2.11 -7.12
C HIS A 11 1.77 1.70 -7.29
N LYS A 12 2.07 0.42 -7.53
CA LYS A 12 3.44 -0.07 -7.87
C LYS A 12 4.53 0.15 -6.81
N ALA A 13 4.13 0.44 -5.58
CA ALA A 13 5.00 0.51 -4.40
C ALA A 13 4.89 -0.76 -3.51
N GLY A 14 4.64 -1.94 -4.09
CA GLY A 14 4.43 -3.19 -3.31
C GLY A 14 3.16 -3.19 -2.42
N SER A 15 2.27 -2.25 -2.68
CA SER A 15 1.12 -1.95 -1.83
C SER A 15 0.03 -3.01 -1.85
N GLU A 16 0.02 -3.92 -2.85
CA GLU A 16 -0.89 -5.07 -2.87
C GLU A 16 -0.57 -6.07 -1.76
N THR A 17 0.71 -6.34 -1.51
CA THR A 17 1.15 -7.24 -0.43
C THR A 17 0.70 -6.70 0.92
N THR A 18 0.94 -5.41 1.17
CA THR A 18 0.47 -4.75 2.40
C THR A 18 -1.04 -4.81 2.52
N ALA A 19 -1.78 -4.52 1.44
CA ALA A 19 -3.23 -4.61 1.45
C ALA A 19 -3.74 -6.03 1.78
N CYS A 20 -3.09 -7.10 1.29
CA CYS A 20 -3.45 -8.47 1.63
C CYS A 20 -3.20 -8.81 3.11
N ILE A 21 -2.09 -8.34 3.69
CA ILE A 21 -1.80 -8.49 5.14
C ILE A 21 -2.95 -7.87 5.96
N LEU A 22 -3.30 -6.62 5.64
CA LEU A 22 -4.33 -5.88 6.35
C LEU A 22 -5.75 -6.44 6.12
N LYS A 23 -6.02 -6.98 4.91
CA LYS A 23 -7.28 -7.67 4.60
C LYS A 23 -7.42 -8.95 5.39
N ARG A 24 -6.38 -9.78 5.48
CA ARG A 24 -6.40 -10.98 6.32
C ARG A 24 -6.66 -10.61 7.77
N PHE A 25 -5.88 -9.68 8.33
CA PHE A 25 -6.06 -9.22 9.71
C PHE A 25 -7.48 -8.74 9.97
N GLY A 26 -8.01 -7.81 9.16
CA GLY A 26 -9.37 -7.30 9.36
C GLY A 26 -10.47 -8.33 9.09
N TYR A 27 -10.21 -9.32 8.24
CA TYR A 27 -11.15 -10.42 8.03
C TYR A 27 -11.20 -11.33 9.27
N GLU A 28 -10.05 -11.82 9.74
CA GLU A 28 -9.96 -12.69 10.93
C GLU A 28 -10.55 -12.06 12.19
N HIS A 29 -10.44 -10.74 12.34
CA HIS A 29 -10.93 -10.01 13.51
C HIS A 29 -12.34 -9.43 13.35
N GLY A 30 -13.07 -9.79 12.28
CA GLY A 30 -14.46 -9.34 12.09
C GLY A 30 -14.61 -7.83 11.85
N LEU A 31 -13.57 -7.13 11.38
CA LEU A 31 -13.54 -5.67 11.31
C LEU A 31 -14.34 -5.10 10.12
N ASN A 32 -14.79 -3.85 10.26
CA ASN A 32 -15.53 -3.15 9.21
C ASN A 32 -14.58 -2.49 8.23
N PHE A 33 -14.78 -2.74 6.93
CA PHE A 33 -13.95 -2.18 5.88
C PHE A 33 -14.65 -1.01 5.20
N VAL A 34 -13.89 0.01 4.81
CA VAL A 34 -14.35 0.98 3.82
C VAL A 34 -14.29 0.31 2.45
N LEU A 35 -15.48 0.07 1.87
CA LEU A 35 -15.62 -0.72 0.65
C LEU A 35 -16.18 0.10 -0.52
N PRO A 36 -15.73 -0.18 -1.75
CA PRO A 36 -16.38 0.34 -2.95
C PRO A 36 -17.75 -0.31 -3.14
N LYS A 37 -18.70 0.45 -3.71
CA LYS A 37 -20.07 0.00 -4.00
C LYS A 37 -20.11 -1.27 -4.85
N LYS A 38 -19.18 -1.40 -5.81
CA LYS A 38 -18.98 -2.60 -6.63
C LYS A 38 -17.91 -3.49 -5.98
N CYS A 39 -18.31 -4.67 -5.49
CA CYS A 39 -17.37 -5.66 -4.95
C CYS A 39 -16.27 -6.01 -5.95
N GLY A 40 -15.06 -6.29 -5.45
CA GLY A 40 -13.89 -6.66 -6.27
C GLY A 40 -13.19 -5.50 -6.97
N ASN A 41 -13.78 -4.29 -6.96
CA ASN A 41 -13.14 -3.08 -7.48
C ASN A 41 -11.96 -2.71 -6.59
N SER A 42 -10.78 -2.51 -7.16
CA SER A 42 -9.59 -2.10 -6.41
C SER A 42 -9.57 -0.60 -6.08
N LYS A 43 -10.41 0.20 -6.75
CA LYS A 43 -10.48 1.65 -6.61
C LYS A 43 -11.65 2.06 -5.72
N LEU A 44 -11.36 2.96 -4.80
CA LEU A 44 -12.34 3.70 -4.01
C LEU A 44 -12.01 5.19 -4.15
N GLY A 45 -12.67 5.86 -5.11
CA GLY A 45 -12.47 7.28 -5.33
C GLY A 45 -11.40 7.60 -6.39
N PHE A 46 -10.26 6.90 -6.38
CA PHE A 46 -9.10 7.21 -7.23
C PHE A 46 -9.43 7.32 -8.74
N PRO A 47 -8.90 8.33 -9.46
CA PRO A 47 -8.00 9.38 -8.98
C PRO A 47 -8.70 10.59 -8.33
N GLY A 48 -10.01 10.56 -8.14
CA GLY A 48 -10.75 11.63 -7.47
C GLY A 48 -11.09 11.29 -6.02
N ASP A 49 -12.09 11.98 -5.52
CA ASP A 49 -12.54 11.84 -4.14
C ASP A 49 -13.38 10.57 -3.90
N ILE A 50 -13.39 10.15 -2.63
CA ILE A 50 -14.40 9.27 -2.08
C ILE A 50 -15.71 10.06 -1.97
N THR A 51 -16.78 9.50 -2.53
CA THR A 51 -18.13 10.07 -2.52
C THR A 51 -19.12 9.00 -2.11
N ASP A 52 -20.26 9.36 -1.53
CA ASP A 52 -21.33 8.42 -1.14
C ASP A 52 -21.78 7.51 -2.29
N ALA A 53 -21.77 8.02 -3.53
CA ALA A 53 -22.09 7.23 -4.72
C ALA A 53 -21.12 6.07 -5.00
N LYS A 54 -19.87 6.20 -4.55
CA LYS A 54 -18.79 5.21 -4.73
C LYS A 54 -18.63 4.28 -3.51
N LEU A 55 -19.11 4.70 -2.34
CA LEU A 55 -19.04 3.94 -1.10
C LEU A 55 -20.15 2.89 -1.03
N MET A 56 -19.81 1.72 -0.49
CA MET A 56 -20.82 0.76 -0.04
C MET A 56 -21.46 1.26 1.25
N LYS A 57 -22.79 1.41 1.24
CA LYS A 57 -23.55 1.65 2.48
C LYS A 57 -23.53 0.39 3.34
N GLN A 58 -23.09 0.53 4.58
CA GLN A 58 -23.03 -0.52 5.59
C GLN A 58 -23.69 0.02 6.87
N ASN A 59 -24.39 -0.83 7.61
CA ASN A 59 -24.95 -0.45 8.91
C ASN A 59 -23.91 -0.75 9.98
N VAL A 60 -22.94 0.15 10.13
CA VAL A 60 -21.83 0.02 11.07
C VAL A 60 -21.59 1.38 11.72
N ASP A 61 -21.23 1.38 13.00
CA ASP A 61 -20.93 2.62 13.72
C ASP A 61 -19.61 3.23 13.23
N GLU A 62 -18.64 2.38 12.91
CA GLU A 62 -17.29 2.80 12.54
C GLU A 62 -16.68 1.90 11.46
N TYR A 63 -15.79 2.50 10.65
CA TYR A 63 -14.91 1.78 9.74
C TYR A 63 -13.51 1.64 10.33
N ASN A 64 -13.00 0.41 10.37
CA ASN A 64 -11.69 0.12 10.93
C ASN A 64 -10.62 -0.02 9.87
N ILE A 65 -10.92 -0.52 8.67
CA ILE A 65 -9.90 -0.85 7.66
C ILE A 65 -10.16 -0.14 6.32
N LEU A 66 -9.21 0.66 5.86
CA LEU A 66 -9.18 1.22 4.51
C LEU A 66 -7.93 0.73 3.77
N VAL A 67 -8.12 0.04 2.63
CA VAL A 67 -7.04 -0.65 1.87
C VAL A 67 -7.25 -0.61 0.35
N HIS A 68 -8.16 0.25 -0.13
CA HIS A 68 -8.48 0.43 -1.55
C HIS A 68 -7.77 1.68 -2.10
N HIS A 69 -7.54 1.75 -3.41
CA HIS A 69 -6.91 2.92 -4.03
C HIS A 69 -7.80 4.15 -3.91
N THR A 70 -7.37 5.12 -3.12
CA THR A 70 -7.96 6.45 -2.93
C THR A 70 -6.85 7.50 -2.95
N VAL A 71 -7.23 8.77 -3.04
CA VAL A 71 -6.37 9.91 -2.69
C VAL A 71 -6.60 10.26 -1.22
N TYR A 72 -5.55 10.65 -0.50
CA TYR A 72 -5.62 11.11 0.88
C TYR A 72 -6.35 12.45 0.95
N ASP A 73 -7.49 12.45 1.64
CA ASP A 73 -8.22 13.63 2.04
C ASP A 73 -8.31 13.60 3.56
N ARG A 74 -7.45 14.38 4.22
CA ARG A 74 -7.31 14.38 5.68
C ARG A 74 -8.65 14.52 6.39
N VAL A 75 -9.45 15.52 6.02
CA VAL A 75 -10.71 15.82 6.70
C VAL A 75 -11.72 14.68 6.48
N LYS A 76 -11.88 14.24 5.23
CA LYS A 76 -12.87 13.18 4.92
C LYS A 76 -12.48 11.84 5.53
N LEU A 77 -11.20 11.46 5.47
CA LEU A 77 -10.77 10.16 5.95
C LEU A 77 -10.75 10.08 7.47
N HIS A 78 -10.33 11.13 8.19
CA HIS A 78 -10.42 11.15 9.66
C HIS A 78 -11.87 11.15 10.14
N LYS A 79 -12.81 11.75 9.38
CA LYS A 79 -14.24 11.69 9.69
C LYS A 79 -14.86 10.30 9.40
N LEU A 80 -14.35 9.61 8.38
CA LEU A 80 -14.89 8.33 7.92
C LEU A 80 -14.42 7.15 8.78
N MET A 81 -13.17 7.20 9.25
CA MET A 81 -12.52 6.11 9.99
C MET A 81 -12.81 6.21 11.49
N ALA A 82 -12.67 5.08 12.20
CA ALA A 82 -12.72 5.04 13.66
C ALA A 82 -11.72 6.04 14.29
N PRO A 83 -12.04 6.69 15.43
CA PRO A 83 -11.20 7.74 16.00
C PRO A 83 -9.74 7.35 16.32
N ASP A 84 -9.47 6.09 16.65
CA ASP A 84 -8.15 5.57 17.01
C ASP A 84 -7.33 5.05 15.81
N THR A 85 -7.81 5.30 14.59
CA THR A 85 -7.21 4.79 13.36
C THR A 85 -5.76 5.23 13.18
N GLN A 86 -4.88 4.25 12.97
CA GLN A 86 -3.51 4.51 12.57
C GLN A 86 -3.45 4.71 11.04
N PHE A 87 -3.07 5.91 10.60
CA PHE A 87 -2.86 6.19 9.19
C PHE A 87 -1.46 5.75 8.76
N ILE A 88 -1.39 4.92 7.73
CA ILE A 88 -0.12 4.46 7.17
C ILE A 88 -0.15 4.60 5.64
N ALA A 89 1.03 4.66 5.04
CA ALA A 89 1.21 4.67 3.60
C ALA A 89 2.40 3.79 3.22
N ILE A 90 2.63 3.61 1.92
CA ILE A 90 3.85 2.98 1.42
C ILE A 90 4.42 3.81 0.28
N LEU A 91 5.72 4.01 0.29
CA LEU A 91 6.48 4.65 -0.77
C LEU A 91 7.52 3.68 -1.34
N ARG A 92 8.05 4.06 -2.50
CA ARG A 92 9.15 3.38 -3.20
C ARG A 92 10.06 4.45 -3.80
N GLU A 93 11.33 4.13 -4.00
CA GLU A 93 12.28 5.04 -4.65
C GLU A 93 11.67 5.55 -5.97
N PRO A 94 11.59 6.88 -6.19
CA PRO A 94 10.73 7.44 -7.24
C PRO A 94 11.03 6.94 -8.66
N LEU A 95 12.29 6.75 -9.05
CA LEU A 95 12.60 6.24 -10.39
C LEU A 95 12.22 4.76 -10.53
N SER A 96 12.52 3.94 -9.52
CA SER A 96 12.15 2.53 -9.46
C SER A 96 10.63 2.34 -9.44
N HIS A 97 9.92 3.23 -8.76
CA HIS A 97 8.47 3.35 -8.77
C HIS A 97 7.95 3.68 -10.16
N PHE A 98 8.45 4.75 -10.77
CA PHE A 98 8.05 5.18 -12.10
C PHE A 98 8.32 4.09 -13.14
N LYS A 99 9.51 3.48 -13.13
CA LYS A 99 9.85 2.34 -14.00
C LYS A 99 8.81 1.23 -13.89
N SER A 100 8.43 0.85 -12.68
CA SER A 100 7.45 -0.20 -12.47
C SER A 100 6.06 0.17 -12.96
N LEU A 101 5.67 1.44 -12.84
CA LEU A 101 4.41 1.96 -13.33
C LEU A 101 4.39 2.06 -14.85
N PHE A 102 5.44 2.62 -15.45
CA PHE A 102 5.61 2.83 -16.89
C PHE A 102 5.26 1.56 -17.66
N PHE A 103 5.92 0.45 -17.34
CA PHE A 103 5.66 -0.81 -18.03
C PHE A 103 4.37 -1.51 -17.55
N TYR A 104 3.89 -1.25 -16.33
CA TYR A 104 2.64 -1.88 -15.87
C TYR A 104 1.41 -1.37 -16.60
N ILE A 105 1.43 -0.11 -17.03
CA ILE A 105 0.32 0.51 -17.76
C ILE A 105 0.56 0.57 -19.27
N ASP A 106 1.54 -0.18 -19.78
CA ASP A 106 1.97 -0.15 -21.18
C ASP A 106 2.18 1.29 -21.68
N MET A 107 2.89 2.10 -20.88
CA MET A 107 3.11 3.51 -21.19
C MET A 107 3.83 3.68 -22.52
N ASP A 108 4.84 2.85 -22.79
CA ASP A 108 5.57 2.76 -24.05
C ASP A 108 4.62 2.75 -25.26
N LYS A 109 3.63 1.85 -25.27
CA LYS A 109 2.63 1.76 -26.36
C LYS A 109 1.72 2.98 -26.44
N LYS A 110 1.39 3.58 -25.30
CA LYS A 110 0.49 4.76 -25.25
C LYS A 110 1.14 6.02 -25.81
N ILE A 111 2.46 6.09 -25.80
CA ILE A 111 3.22 7.27 -26.23
C ILE A 111 4.05 7.00 -27.49
N GLY A 112 3.86 5.85 -28.16
CA GLY A 112 4.50 5.53 -29.43
C GLY A 112 6.00 5.22 -29.31
N LEU A 113 6.42 4.55 -28.22
CA LEU A 113 7.81 4.14 -27.99
C LEU A 113 7.98 2.62 -27.95
N GLU A 114 6.97 1.84 -28.31
CA GLU A 114 7.00 0.37 -28.26
C GLU A 114 8.10 -0.27 -29.12
N ASP A 115 8.52 0.40 -30.20
CA ASP A 115 9.59 -0.05 -31.10
C ASP A 115 10.99 0.42 -30.66
N GLU A 116 11.09 1.25 -29.62
CA GLU A 116 12.37 1.72 -29.10
C GLU A 116 13.07 0.62 -28.31
N GLU A 117 14.38 0.46 -28.52
CA GLU A 117 15.18 -0.54 -27.79
C GLU A 117 15.29 -0.22 -26.28
N ASN A 118 15.06 1.04 -25.89
CA ASN A 118 15.00 1.50 -24.51
C ASN A 118 13.90 2.56 -24.34
N PRO A 119 12.62 2.17 -24.31
CA PRO A 119 11.51 3.11 -24.32
C PRO A 119 11.50 4.02 -23.09
N LEU A 120 11.90 3.49 -21.93
CA LEU A 120 12.02 4.29 -20.72
C LEU A 120 13.19 5.29 -20.81
N GLY A 121 14.34 4.90 -21.36
CA GLY A 121 15.43 5.85 -21.62
C GLY A 121 15.00 7.01 -22.53
N ARG A 122 14.29 6.68 -23.62
CA ARG A 122 13.76 7.66 -24.58
C ARG A 122 12.69 8.57 -23.97
N PHE A 123 11.91 8.05 -23.03
CA PHE A 123 11.03 8.87 -22.20
C PHE A 123 11.85 9.84 -21.32
N LEU A 124 12.89 9.33 -20.65
CA LEU A 124 13.71 10.11 -19.71
C LEU A 124 14.61 11.16 -20.38
N ASP A 125 14.90 11.04 -21.68
CA ASP A 125 15.61 12.07 -22.45
C ASP A 125 14.86 13.41 -22.44
N ASN A 126 13.53 13.37 -22.50
CA ASN A 126 12.67 14.56 -22.39
C ASN A 126 11.29 14.18 -21.84
N PRO A 127 11.15 13.98 -20.52
CA PRO A 127 9.91 13.44 -19.95
C PRO A 127 8.74 14.42 -20.06
N TRP A 128 9.00 15.73 -20.13
CA TRP A 128 7.98 16.77 -20.36
C TRP A 128 7.29 16.65 -21.72
N ARG A 129 7.99 16.14 -22.74
CA ARG A 129 7.42 15.89 -24.08
C ARG A 129 6.21 14.96 -24.01
N TYR A 130 6.28 13.94 -23.15
CA TYR A 130 5.28 12.88 -23.03
C TYR A 130 4.29 13.12 -21.89
N GLU A 131 4.56 14.06 -20.98
CA GLU A 131 3.67 14.33 -19.85
C GLU A 131 2.34 14.96 -20.29
N ARG A 132 2.39 15.86 -21.28
CA ARG A 132 1.22 16.61 -21.75
C ARG A 132 0.13 15.70 -22.32
N SER A 133 0.50 14.66 -23.07
CA SER A 133 -0.46 13.70 -23.65
C SER A 133 -1.10 12.79 -22.60
N MET A 134 -0.55 12.73 -21.38
CA MET A 134 -1.01 11.84 -20.31
C MET A 134 -1.90 12.51 -19.27
N ARG A 135 -2.06 13.85 -19.33
CA ARG A 135 -2.92 14.62 -18.40
C ARG A 135 -4.42 14.42 -18.65
N GLU A 136 -4.82 14.01 -19.85
CA GLU A 136 -6.24 14.00 -20.28
C GLU A 136 -7.15 13.06 -19.47
N ASN A 137 -6.59 12.10 -18.72
CA ASN A 137 -7.36 11.09 -17.97
C ASN A 137 -7.26 11.19 -16.43
N MET A 138 -6.48 12.13 -15.89
CA MET A 138 -6.27 12.31 -14.45
C MET A 138 -6.65 13.75 -14.07
N ARG A 139 -7.88 13.93 -13.54
CA ARG A 139 -8.49 15.27 -13.27
C ARG A 139 -7.53 16.32 -12.67
N SER A 140 -6.66 15.90 -11.74
CA SER A 140 -5.74 16.80 -11.03
C SER A 140 -4.42 16.13 -10.65
N GLY A 141 -4.00 15.09 -11.38
CA GLY A 141 -2.78 14.35 -11.10
C GLY A 141 -2.11 13.86 -12.36
N SER A 142 -0.99 13.16 -12.23
CA SER A 142 -0.29 12.58 -13.37
C SER A 142 0.18 11.16 -13.04
N LEU A 143 0.11 10.27 -14.05
CA LEU A 143 0.69 8.93 -13.94
C LEU A 143 2.20 8.94 -14.21
N THR A 144 2.76 10.04 -14.70
CA THR A 144 4.18 10.18 -15.01
C THR A 144 4.91 11.14 -14.08
N LYS A 145 4.17 11.95 -13.32
CA LYS A 145 4.71 12.99 -12.44
C LYS A 145 4.07 12.93 -11.05
N ASN A 146 4.90 12.88 -10.01
CA ASN A 146 4.52 13.02 -8.60
C ASN A 146 3.34 12.12 -8.15
N LEU A 147 3.23 10.89 -8.67
CA LEU A 147 2.06 10.04 -8.40
C LEU A 147 2.00 9.61 -6.92
N GLN A 148 3.15 9.41 -6.26
CA GLN A 148 3.14 8.98 -4.86
C GLN A 148 2.61 10.09 -3.96
N SER A 149 3.09 11.31 -4.17
CA SER A 149 2.60 12.51 -3.49
C SER A 149 1.14 12.79 -3.82
N PHE A 150 0.72 12.59 -5.08
CA PHE A 150 -0.68 12.74 -5.47
C PHE A 150 -1.60 11.80 -4.68
N VAL A 151 -1.21 10.53 -4.51
CA VAL A 151 -1.96 9.58 -3.66
C VAL A 151 -2.02 10.06 -2.21
N LEU A 152 -0.98 10.73 -1.71
CA LEU A 152 -0.95 11.33 -0.37
C LEU A 152 -1.54 12.75 -0.30
N GLY A 153 -2.30 13.15 -1.32
CA GLY A 153 -3.11 14.38 -1.26
C GLY A 153 -2.40 15.63 -1.76
N TRP A 154 -1.22 15.51 -2.37
CA TRP A 154 -0.61 16.61 -3.10
C TRP A 154 -1.44 16.95 -4.34
N LYS A 155 -2.00 18.16 -4.39
CA LYS A 155 -2.92 18.61 -5.44
C LYS A 155 -2.25 19.47 -6.51
N ASP A 156 -0.96 19.77 -6.35
CA ASP A 156 -0.29 20.77 -7.17
C ASP A 156 0.48 20.14 -8.33
N ASN A 157 0.13 20.55 -9.55
CA ASN A 157 0.77 20.04 -10.75
C ASN A 157 2.02 20.83 -11.14
N ASP A 158 2.28 22.03 -10.59
CA ASP A 158 3.25 22.97 -11.18
C ASP A 158 4.18 23.64 -10.15
N ASN A 159 4.75 22.82 -9.25
CA ASN A 159 5.91 23.14 -8.40
C ASN A 159 5.82 24.50 -7.67
N LYS A 160 4.98 24.57 -6.64
CA LYS A 160 5.07 25.63 -5.63
C LYS A 160 6.44 25.63 -4.94
N GLY A 161 6.86 26.82 -4.51
CA GLY A 161 8.12 27.03 -3.80
C GLY A 161 8.29 26.15 -2.56
N SER A 162 9.54 26.01 -2.12
CA SER A 162 9.97 25.11 -1.04
C SER A 162 9.18 25.24 0.28
N GLY A 163 8.54 26.39 0.55
CA GLY A 163 7.70 26.61 1.73
C GLY A 163 6.47 25.71 1.81
N GLU A 164 5.67 25.63 0.76
CA GLU A 164 4.42 24.84 0.75
C GLU A 164 4.70 23.34 0.77
N LEU A 165 5.77 22.91 0.08
CA LEU A 165 6.25 21.54 0.15
C LEU A 165 6.64 21.14 1.57
N ARG A 166 7.38 21.98 2.30
CA ARG A 166 7.76 21.70 3.69
C ARG A 166 6.55 21.58 4.60
N LYS A 167 5.55 22.46 4.46
CA LYS A 167 4.30 22.37 5.23
C LYS A 167 3.55 21.07 4.94
N TYR A 168 3.45 20.69 3.66
CA TYR A 168 2.83 19.44 3.26
C TYR A 168 3.54 18.20 3.84
N ILE A 169 4.86 18.11 3.71
CA ILE A 169 5.63 16.99 4.28
C ILE A 169 5.49 16.96 5.80
N SER A 170 5.56 18.11 6.48
CA SER A 170 5.36 18.20 7.92
C SER A 170 3.95 17.77 8.36
N GLN A 171 2.92 18.10 7.58
CA GLN A 171 1.55 17.65 7.84
C GLN A 171 1.45 16.12 7.72
N LEU A 172 2.04 15.54 6.67
CA LEU A 172 2.08 14.09 6.53
C LEU A 172 2.86 13.40 7.66
N ASP A 173 3.98 13.97 8.10
CA ASP A 173 4.77 13.39 9.20
C ASP A 173 3.97 13.36 10.52
N SER A 174 3.07 14.34 10.73
CA SER A 174 2.13 14.35 11.85
C SER A 174 0.95 13.39 11.67
N ASP A 175 0.41 13.26 10.45
CA ASP A 175 -0.78 12.45 10.21
C ASP A 175 -0.46 10.95 10.10
N PHE A 176 0.74 10.60 9.61
CA PHE A 176 1.17 9.23 9.33
C PHE A 176 2.26 8.78 10.32
N PRO A 177 1.89 8.10 11.44
CA PRO A 177 2.89 7.56 12.37
C PRO A 177 3.90 6.60 11.72
N LEU A 178 3.55 5.98 10.59
CA LEU A 178 4.45 5.16 9.80
C LEU A 178 4.14 5.24 8.30
N ILE A 179 5.14 5.59 7.51
CA ILE A 179 5.16 5.36 6.06
C ILE A 179 6.17 4.25 5.78
N LEU A 180 5.70 3.16 5.19
CA LEU A 180 6.53 2.03 4.81
C LEU A 180 7.39 2.40 3.59
N ILE A 181 8.60 1.84 3.52
CA ILE A 181 9.49 1.99 2.36
C ILE A 181 9.69 0.61 1.74
N LEU A 182 9.35 0.46 0.46
CA LEU A 182 9.36 -0.84 -0.21
C LEU A 182 10.76 -1.50 -0.21
N GLU A 183 11.81 -0.70 -0.34
CA GLU A 183 13.20 -1.14 -0.31
C GLU A 183 13.57 -1.79 1.03
N TYR A 184 12.87 -1.42 2.11
CA TYR A 184 13.05 -1.93 3.47
C TYR A 184 11.75 -2.56 4.00
N PHE A 185 11.05 -3.31 3.14
CA PHE A 185 9.68 -3.78 3.41
C PHE A 185 9.55 -4.60 4.69
N ASP A 186 10.44 -5.57 4.94
CA ASP A 186 10.39 -6.39 6.14
C ASP A 186 10.62 -5.56 7.41
N ALA A 187 11.60 -4.65 7.41
CA ALA A 187 11.83 -3.72 8.51
C ALA A 187 10.61 -2.80 8.74
N SER A 188 9.98 -2.34 7.66
CA SER A 188 8.75 -1.55 7.71
C SER A 188 7.59 -2.35 8.33
N LEU A 189 7.48 -3.65 8.05
CA LEU A 189 6.47 -4.52 8.67
C LEU A 189 6.74 -4.77 10.16
N VAL A 190 8.01 -4.89 10.58
CA VAL A 190 8.36 -4.99 12.01
C VAL A 190 7.98 -3.71 12.76
N LEU A 191 8.22 -2.54 12.17
CA LEU A 191 7.75 -1.27 12.75
C LEU A 191 6.21 -1.18 12.76
N LEU A 192 5.52 -1.66 11.71
CA LEU A 192 4.06 -1.75 11.70
C LEU A 192 3.55 -2.65 12.83
N ARG A 193 4.20 -3.79 13.06
CA ARG A 193 3.89 -4.70 14.17
C ARG A 193 3.99 -3.97 15.51
N ARG A 194 5.09 -3.25 15.76
CA ARG A 194 5.27 -2.47 16.98
C ARG A 194 4.21 -1.38 17.12
N LEU A 195 3.95 -0.60 16.05
CA LEU A 195 2.93 0.46 16.00
C LEU A 195 1.53 -0.04 16.37
N MET A 196 1.17 -1.22 15.89
CA MET A 196 -0.15 -1.83 16.09
C MET A 196 -0.24 -2.75 17.31
N CYS A 197 0.89 -3.00 17.98
CA CYS A 197 1.02 -4.02 19.03
C CYS A 197 0.55 -5.41 18.55
N TRP A 198 0.96 -5.78 17.34
CA TRP A 198 0.64 -7.06 16.70
C TRP A 198 1.68 -8.14 17.01
N SER A 199 1.33 -9.39 16.75
CA SER A 199 2.30 -10.50 16.72
C SER A 199 2.92 -10.64 15.33
N PHE A 200 4.00 -11.42 15.19
CA PHE A 200 4.53 -11.76 13.86
C PHE A 200 3.49 -12.44 12.97
N TYR A 201 2.58 -13.26 13.53
CA TYR A 201 1.51 -13.91 12.78
C TYR A 201 0.71 -12.90 11.94
N ASN A 202 0.38 -11.74 12.52
CA ASN A 202 -0.45 -10.75 11.87
C ASN A 202 0.24 -10.07 10.68
N ILE A 203 1.58 -10.04 10.63
CA ILE A 203 2.37 -9.43 9.55
C ILE A 203 2.98 -10.43 8.56
N LEU A 204 2.77 -11.74 8.74
CA LEU A 204 3.21 -12.77 7.80
C LEU A 204 2.62 -12.52 6.41
N TYR A 205 3.40 -12.73 5.36
CA TYR A 205 2.95 -12.47 3.99
C TYR A 205 3.50 -13.48 2.99
N ASP A 206 2.77 -13.66 1.89
CA ASP A 206 3.20 -14.50 0.78
C ASP A 206 4.39 -13.86 0.06
N ARG A 207 5.56 -14.52 0.13
CA ARG A 207 6.80 -14.04 -0.47
C ARG A 207 6.86 -14.22 -1.97
N GLN A 208 5.92 -14.96 -2.56
CA GLN A 208 5.94 -15.23 -4.00
C GLN A 208 5.60 -13.96 -4.80
N PRO A 209 6.44 -13.56 -5.76
CA PRO A 209 6.18 -12.38 -6.58
C PRO A 209 5.01 -12.65 -7.53
N LYS A 210 3.85 -12.01 -7.28
CA LYS A 210 2.64 -12.18 -8.10
C LYS A 210 2.67 -11.42 -9.43
N HIS A 211 3.56 -10.44 -9.55
CA HIS A 211 3.70 -9.58 -10.74
C HIS A 211 5.18 -9.32 -11.03
N LYS A 212 5.94 -10.38 -11.36
CA LYS A 212 7.34 -10.25 -11.78
C LYS A 212 7.37 -9.72 -13.21
N GLN A 213 7.55 -8.42 -13.36
CA GLN A 213 7.78 -7.81 -14.66
C GLN A 213 9.26 -7.94 -15.00
N VAL A 214 9.57 -8.63 -16.10
CA VAL A 214 10.94 -8.74 -16.60
C VAL A 214 11.24 -7.47 -17.37
N TYR A 215 12.07 -6.60 -16.78
CA TYR A 215 12.58 -5.42 -17.46
C TYR A 215 13.77 -5.85 -18.30
N LEU A 216 13.71 -5.66 -19.62
CA LEU A 216 14.77 -6.06 -20.54
C LEU A 216 16.11 -5.35 -20.26
N LYS A 217 16.11 -4.24 -19.51
CA LYS A 217 17.32 -3.46 -19.18
C LYS A 217 17.39 -3.06 -17.68
N PRO A 218 18.56 -3.18 -17.03
CA PRO A 218 18.76 -2.74 -15.64
C PRO A 218 18.76 -1.20 -15.51
N VAL A 219 18.61 -0.69 -14.27
CA VAL A 219 18.56 0.76 -13.97
C VAL A 219 19.92 1.45 -14.22
N SER A 220 21.02 0.70 -14.16
CA SER A 220 22.39 1.19 -14.39
C SER A 220 22.71 1.56 -15.86
N VAL A 221 21.71 1.58 -16.74
CA VAL A 221 21.85 1.88 -18.18
C VAL A 221 21.41 3.32 -18.50
N TYR A 222 20.90 4.09 -17.52
CA TYR A 222 20.46 5.46 -17.75
C TYR A 222 21.59 6.48 -17.54
N THR A 223 21.60 7.53 -18.36
CA THR A 223 22.58 8.63 -18.24
C THR A 223 22.25 9.53 -17.05
N GLU A 224 23.24 10.24 -16.52
CA GLU A 224 23.01 11.20 -15.42
C GLU A 224 21.96 12.25 -15.79
N GLN A 225 21.95 12.71 -17.04
CA GLN A 225 20.95 13.66 -17.54
C GLN A 225 19.53 13.06 -17.50
N GLN A 226 19.35 11.79 -17.89
CA GLN A 226 18.06 11.09 -17.82
C GLN A 226 17.58 10.97 -16.38
N LEU A 227 18.48 10.65 -15.44
CA LEU A 227 18.18 10.59 -14.01
C LEU A 227 17.76 11.96 -13.47
N GLN A 228 18.50 13.02 -13.83
CA GLN A 228 18.21 14.39 -13.41
C GLN A 228 16.88 14.90 -14.00
N ASN A 229 16.57 14.55 -15.25
CA ASN A 229 15.29 14.89 -15.87
C ASN A 229 14.11 14.29 -15.08
N HIS A 230 14.20 13.02 -14.66
CA HIS A 230 13.18 12.42 -13.81
C HIS A 230 13.09 13.10 -12.43
N ARG A 231 14.23 13.38 -11.79
CA ARG A 231 14.29 14.11 -10.52
C ARG A 231 13.61 15.46 -10.60
N ASN A 232 13.84 16.21 -11.67
CA ASN A 232 13.24 17.52 -11.88
C ASN A 232 11.72 17.42 -12.14
N MET A 233 11.29 16.44 -12.94
CA MET A 233 9.87 16.24 -13.23
C MET A 233 9.09 15.82 -11.98
N SER A 234 9.62 14.83 -11.23
CA SER A 234 8.98 14.23 -10.06
C SER A 234 9.59 14.70 -8.73
N TRP A 235 10.00 15.97 -8.69
CA TRP A 235 10.74 16.54 -7.55
C TRP A 235 10.04 16.36 -6.20
N VAL A 236 8.71 16.49 -6.16
CA VAL A 236 7.93 16.33 -4.92
C VAL A 236 8.03 14.90 -4.39
N ASP A 237 7.94 13.89 -5.26
CA ASP A 237 8.10 12.48 -4.86
C ASP A 237 9.51 12.19 -4.33
N TYR A 238 10.55 12.83 -4.87
CA TYR A 238 11.91 12.72 -4.32
C TYR A 238 12.04 13.34 -2.94
N GLN A 239 11.56 14.56 -2.74
CA GLN A 239 11.61 15.21 -1.44
C GLN A 239 10.79 14.44 -0.38
N LEU A 240 9.64 13.91 -0.79
CA LEU A 240 8.79 13.07 0.03
C LEU A 240 9.50 11.76 0.42
N TYR A 241 10.05 11.04 -0.56
CA TYR A 241 10.76 9.78 -0.34
C TYR A 241 11.97 9.97 0.57
N ASP A 242 12.79 10.99 0.32
CA ASP A 242 13.99 11.26 1.11
C ASP A 242 13.65 11.57 2.57
N HIS A 243 12.58 12.34 2.82
CA HIS A 243 12.09 12.61 4.17
C HIS A 243 11.65 11.34 4.89
N PHE A 244 10.76 10.55 4.27
CA PHE A 244 10.19 9.38 4.93
C PHE A 244 11.14 8.19 5.01
N ASN A 245 12.12 8.10 4.10
CA ASN A 245 13.23 7.17 4.25
C ASN A 245 14.07 7.51 5.49
N ARG A 246 14.45 8.78 5.69
CA ARG A 246 15.13 9.21 6.92
C ARG A 246 14.27 8.95 8.16
N SER A 247 12.97 9.27 8.11
CA SER A 247 12.03 9.01 9.21
C SER A 247 11.94 7.52 9.57
N LEU A 248 11.92 6.63 8.58
CA LEU A 248 11.96 5.18 8.80
C LEU A 248 13.24 4.77 9.54
N TRP A 249 14.40 5.19 9.05
CA TRP A 249 15.68 4.87 9.67
C TRP A 249 15.82 5.43 11.09
N SER A 250 15.33 6.65 11.34
CA SER A 250 15.26 7.20 12.71
C SER A 250 14.36 6.36 13.63
N LYS A 251 13.23 5.83 13.13
CA LYS A 251 12.36 4.93 13.91
C LYS A 251 13.04 3.58 14.18
N ILE A 252 13.79 3.04 13.22
CA ILE A 252 14.61 1.83 13.40
C ILE A 252 15.67 2.06 14.48
N GLN A 253 16.39 3.18 14.42
CA GLN A 253 17.41 3.51 15.44
C GLN A 253 16.79 3.69 16.83
N ALA A 254 15.65 4.39 16.92
CA ALA A 254 14.92 4.59 18.17
C ALA A 254 14.31 3.29 18.73
N ALA A 255 14.09 2.28 17.90
CA ALA A 255 13.57 0.98 18.30
C ALA A 255 14.58 0.15 19.13
N GLY A 256 15.86 0.56 19.15
CA GLY A 256 16.91 -0.05 19.96
C GLY A 256 17.81 -1.02 19.18
N PRO A 257 18.94 -1.44 19.78
CA PRO A 257 19.94 -2.27 19.12
C PRO A 257 19.44 -3.68 18.77
N ASP A 258 18.40 -4.17 19.45
CA ASP A 258 17.83 -5.50 19.21
C ASP A 258 16.83 -5.55 18.04
N PHE A 259 16.61 -4.43 17.34
CA PHE A 259 15.72 -4.37 16.18
C PHE A 259 16.23 -5.25 15.04
N GLN A 260 17.55 -5.33 14.84
CA GLN A 260 18.13 -6.15 13.78
C GLN A 260 17.86 -7.64 14.03
N ASP A 261 18.04 -8.10 15.27
CA ASP A 261 17.73 -9.48 15.63
C ASP A 261 16.21 -9.76 15.53
N GLU A 262 15.35 -8.77 15.85
CA GLU A 262 13.89 -8.89 15.65
C GLU A 262 13.54 -9.07 14.16
N LEU A 263 14.18 -8.28 13.30
CA LEU A 263 14.00 -8.34 11.86
C LEU A 263 14.40 -9.71 11.31
N GLU A 264 15.56 -10.23 11.71
CA GLU A 264 16.04 -11.54 11.30
C GLU A 264 15.11 -12.66 11.78
N ALA A 265 14.63 -12.59 13.02
CA ALA A 265 13.63 -13.53 13.54
C ALA A 265 12.33 -13.51 12.74
N PHE A 266 11.84 -12.31 12.38
CA PHE A 266 10.67 -12.17 11.51
C PHE A 266 10.91 -12.77 10.12
N GLN A 267 12.04 -12.45 9.49
CA GLN A 267 12.39 -12.94 8.16
C GLN A 267 12.51 -14.46 8.13
N GLN A 268 13.14 -15.05 9.14
CA GLN A 268 13.27 -16.50 9.28
C GLN A 268 11.91 -17.16 9.48
N LEU A 269 11.05 -16.62 10.36
CA LEU A 269 9.70 -17.13 10.55
C LEU A 269 8.88 -17.04 9.25
N ASN A 270 8.89 -15.89 8.59
CA ASN A 270 8.14 -15.69 7.35
C ASN A 270 8.65 -16.64 6.23
N HIS A 271 9.96 -16.88 6.15
CA HIS A 271 10.53 -17.91 5.28
C HIS A 271 9.98 -19.31 5.60
N ASN A 272 10.08 -19.73 6.86
CA ASN A 272 9.69 -21.06 7.30
C ASN A 272 8.20 -21.33 7.08
N VAL A 273 7.35 -20.34 7.35
CA VAL A 273 5.90 -20.42 7.10
C VAL A 273 5.60 -20.52 5.61
N ASN A 274 6.27 -19.72 4.77
CA ASN A 274 6.08 -19.81 3.31
C ASN A 274 6.52 -21.16 2.76
N SER A 275 7.65 -21.71 3.24
CA SER A 275 8.14 -23.04 2.86
C SER A 275 7.17 -24.14 3.26
N TYR A 276 6.61 -24.07 4.48
CA TYR A 276 5.53 -24.95 4.89
C TYR A 276 4.32 -24.80 3.97
N CYS A 277 3.78 -23.59 3.80
CA CYS A 277 2.61 -23.34 2.97
C CYS A 277 2.80 -23.65 1.47
N ALA A 278 4.02 -23.89 0.98
CA ALA A 278 4.27 -24.38 -0.37
C ALA A 278 3.79 -25.84 -0.58
N GLY A 279 3.79 -26.66 0.49
CA GLY A 279 3.35 -28.06 0.46
C GLY A 279 1.83 -28.25 0.56
N LYS A 280 1.38 -29.50 0.45
CA LYS A 280 -0.01 -29.93 0.69
C LYS A 280 -0.17 -30.38 2.14
N ASN A 281 -0.14 -29.45 3.08
CA ASN A 281 -0.25 -29.79 4.51
C ASN A 281 -1.72 -29.89 4.94
N THR A 282 -2.02 -30.93 5.71
CA THR A 282 -3.36 -31.19 6.26
C THR A 282 -3.44 -30.99 7.77
N GLU A 283 -2.29 -30.80 8.43
CA GLU A 283 -2.19 -30.70 9.90
C GLU A 283 -1.60 -29.36 10.33
N LYS A 284 -2.02 -28.87 11.50
CA LYS A 284 -1.47 -27.68 12.14
C LYS A 284 0.04 -27.82 12.36
N LYS A 285 0.80 -26.77 12.08
CA LYS A 285 2.23 -26.69 12.41
C LYS A 285 2.50 -25.56 13.40
N THR A 286 3.16 -25.89 14.50
CA THR A 286 3.66 -24.90 15.46
C THR A 286 5.11 -24.55 15.13
N PHE A 287 5.37 -23.28 14.90
CA PHE A 287 6.73 -22.74 14.78
C PHE A 287 7.20 -22.23 16.15
N PRO A 288 8.45 -22.49 16.54
CA PRO A 288 8.96 -22.06 17.84
C PRO A 288 8.92 -20.53 17.97
N GLY A 289 8.72 -20.06 19.19
CA GLY A 289 8.75 -18.64 19.51
C GLY A 289 10.17 -18.07 19.46
N SER A 290 10.26 -16.75 19.62
CA SER A 290 11.50 -15.98 19.71
C SER A 290 11.43 -15.02 20.91
N LYS A 291 12.45 -14.20 21.11
CA LYS A 291 12.41 -13.10 22.09
C LYS A 291 11.22 -12.14 21.86
N TRP A 292 10.77 -11.96 20.60
CA TRP A 292 9.74 -10.97 20.22
C TRP A 292 8.35 -11.55 19.98
N ASN A 293 8.18 -12.88 19.97
CA ASN A 293 6.87 -13.53 19.89
C ASN A 293 6.84 -14.89 20.60
N GLY A 294 5.66 -15.29 21.07
CA GLY A 294 5.41 -16.68 21.45
C GLY A 294 5.40 -17.62 20.22
N PRO A 295 5.27 -18.94 20.45
CA PRO A 295 5.08 -19.91 19.38
C PRO A 295 3.93 -19.51 18.44
N VAL A 296 4.10 -19.80 17.14
CA VAL A 296 3.13 -19.43 16.11
C VAL A 296 2.51 -20.68 15.51
N ASP A 297 1.21 -20.84 15.70
CA ASP A 297 0.44 -21.92 15.13
C ASP A 297 -0.08 -21.53 13.74
N ILE A 298 0.23 -22.38 12.74
CA ILE A 298 -0.24 -22.24 11.37
C ILE A 298 -1.18 -23.39 11.04
N GLU A 299 -2.45 -23.07 10.89
CA GLU A 299 -3.48 -23.98 10.39
C GLU A 299 -3.40 -24.12 8.86
N PRO A 300 -3.85 -25.24 8.26
CA PRO A 300 -3.93 -25.39 6.81
C PRO A 300 -4.72 -24.26 6.11
N GLN A 301 -5.77 -23.75 6.76
CA GLN A 301 -6.57 -22.64 6.26
C GLN A 301 -5.75 -21.34 6.14
N PHE A 302 -4.82 -21.09 7.07
CA PHE A 302 -3.94 -19.92 7.01
C PHE A 302 -3.10 -19.93 5.72
N CYS A 303 -2.63 -21.08 5.26
CA CYS A 303 -1.86 -21.15 4.02
C CYS A 303 -2.68 -20.76 2.78
N GLN A 304 -3.98 -21.05 2.78
CA GLN A 304 -4.89 -20.60 1.72
C GLN A 304 -5.06 -19.08 1.77
N ASP A 305 -5.23 -18.53 2.98
CA ASP A 305 -5.45 -17.11 3.22
C ASP A 305 -4.19 -16.25 2.99
N LEU A 306 -3.01 -16.80 3.30
CA LEU A 306 -1.71 -16.22 2.98
C LEU A 306 -1.55 -16.04 1.47
N LYS A 307 -1.92 -17.07 0.67
CA LYS A 307 -1.82 -17.05 -0.80
C LYS A 307 -3.00 -16.35 -1.48
N ARG A 308 -4.09 -16.06 -0.76
CA ARG A 308 -5.31 -15.48 -1.30
C ARG A 308 -5.02 -14.17 -2.02
N THR A 309 -5.57 -14.03 -3.23
CA THR A 309 -5.37 -12.83 -4.05
C THR A 309 -6.21 -11.67 -3.51
N ARG A 310 -5.81 -10.44 -3.84
CA ARG A 310 -6.59 -9.24 -3.51
C ARG A 310 -8.04 -9.36 -3.94
N VAL A 311 -8.32 -9.77 -5.18
CA VAL A 311 -9.71 -9.92 -5.69
C VAL A 311 -10.51 -10.84 -4.79
N LYS A 312 -9.94 -11.99 -4.43
CA LYS A 312 -10.62 -12.97 -3.57
C LYS A 312 -10.89 -12.39 -2.19
N TRP A 313 -9.92 -11.69 -1.58
CA TRP A 313 -10.16 -10.98 -0.32
C TRP A 313 -11.29 -9.94 -0.44
N ASP A 314 -11.28 -9.13 -1.50
CA ASP A 314 -12.31 -8.09 -1.71
C ASP A 314 -13.71 -8.71 -1.81
N LEU A 315 -13.84 -9.87 -2.47
CA LEU A 315 -15.10 -10.58 -2.59
C LEU A 315 -15.57 -11.13 -1.24
N GLU A 316 -14.71 -11.79 -0.46
CA GLU A 316 -15.05 -12.33 0.87
C GLU A 316 -15.50 -11.23 1.83
N ILE A 317 -14.72 -10.15 1.92
CA ILE A 317 -15.01 -9.02 2.80
C ILE A 317 -16.33 -8.34 2.38
N CYS A 318 -16.54 -8.17 1.08
CA CYS A 318 -17.77 -7.57 0.54
C CYS A 318 -19.00 -8.45 0.81
N ASN A 319 -18.86 -9.77 0.68
CA ASN A 319 -19.94 -10.72 0.96
C ASN A 319 -20.31 -10.71 2.45
N ARG A 320 -19.30 -10.66 3.35
CA ARG A 320 -19.54 -10.51 4.79
C ARG A 320 -20.30 -9.22 5.12
N ALA A 321 -19.86 -8.08 4.57
CA ALA A 321 -20.52 -6.80 4.78
C ALA A 321 -22.00 -6.81 4.33
N ARG A 322 -22.29 -7.45 3.19
CA ARG A 322 -23.67 -7.64 2.70
C ARG A 322 -24.49 -8.61 3.55
N GLY A 323 -23.85 -9.65 4.09
CA GLY A 323 -24.48 -10.63 4.98
C GLY A 323 -24.97 -9.97 6.27
N ASN A 324 -24.14 -9.14 6.89
CA ASN A 324 -24.47 -8.38 8.10
C ASN A 324 -25.67 -7.43 7.86
N GLY A 325 -25.72 -6.76 6.70
CA GLY A 325 -26.85 -5.90 6.36
C GLY A 325 -28.18 -6.65 6.19
N LYS A 326 -28.16 -7.92 5.79
CA LYS A 326 -29.38 -8.74 5.61
C LYS A 326 -29.90 -9.33 6.92
N SER A 327 -29.01 -9.73 7.84
CA SER A 327 -29.41 -10.29 9.14
C SER A 327 -30.08 -9.24 10.03
N GLU A 328 -29.61 -7.99 9.99
CA GLU A 328 -30.20 -6.90 10.77
C GLU A 328 -31.53 -6.37 10.20
N MET A 329 -31.69 -6.32 8.87
CA MET A 329 -33.00 -6.01 8.26
C MET A 329 -34.07 -7.04 8.62
N ARG A 330 -33.69 -8.33 8.74
CA ARG A 330 -34.59 -9.38 9.22
C ARG A 330 -34.98 -9.19 10.68
N LYS A 331 -34.03 -8.78 11.55
CA LYS A 331 -34.33 -8.45 12.95
C LYS A 331 -35.27 -7.25 13.06
N LYS A 332 -35.02 -6.15 12.32
CA LYS A 332 -35.90 -4.96 12.33
C LYS A 332 -37.30 -5.23 11.80
N LYS A 333 -37.48 -6.17 10.86
CA LYS A 333 -38.81 -6.61 10.38
C LYS A 333 -39.56 -7.54 11.34
N GLN A 334 -38.89 -8.05 12.37
CA GLN A 334 -39.52 -8.88 13.42
C GLN A 334 -39.83 -8.08 14.70
N THR A 335 -39.44 -6.80 14.76
CA THR A 335 -39.67 -5.90 15.90
C THR A 335 -40.61 -4.74 15.56
N ILE A 336 -41.27 -4.81 14.40
CA ILE A 336 -42.38 -3.96 13.95
C ILE A 336 -43.52 -4.91 13.65
#